data_AF-A0A6J1WUZ7-F1
#
_entry.id   AF-A0A6J1WUZ7-F1
#
_cell.length_a   1.000
_cell.length_b   1.000
_cell.length_c   1.000
_cell.angle_alpha   90.00
_cell.angle_beta   90.00
_cell.angle_gamma   90.00
#
_symmetry.space_group_name_H-M   'P 1'
#
loop_
_entity.id
_entity.type
_entity.pdbx_description
1 polymer ?
#
loop_
_entity_poly.entity_id
_entity_poly.type
_entity_poly.pdbx_seq_one_letter_code
_entity_poly.pdbx_strand_id
1 'polypeptide(L)'
;MVNIRCAVTNCKITNYNKPPGVVFHSCPSSKEMRNKWLQVLKNKCSMLDWSRSKICSKHFEKKYFDSQRKLRENAIPTIFTFSSNSKMSKTDSPIERTKVDRLLSRMNQAQLSSDIKNTFNKIKVPSNLDIFITDDLKCKPDSPIEAHLWLLIKKQDYLNGMLTSQLARNKKQVETLHKNLDEIRTHKKDTEQNIDTLKYIVKCLQEKHATLEEQIEILSAVESR
;
A
#
# COMPACT_ATOMS: atom_id res chain seq x y z
N MET A 1 -13.60 38.22 -18.64
CA MET A 1 -13.74 36.78 -18.30
C MET A 1 -12.41 36.27 -17.79
N VAL A 2 -12.37 35.61 -16.62
CA VAL A 2 -11.11 35.13 -16.02
C VAL A 2 -10.54 33.98 -16.86
N ASN A 3 -9.28 34.10 -17.26
CA ASN A 3 -8.58 33.04 -17.99
C ASN A 3 -8.21 31.89 -17.03
N ILE A 4 -8.97 30.79 -17.08
CA ILE A 4 -8.70 29.59 -16.27
C ILE A 4 -7.84 28.64 -17.09
N ARG A 5 -6.69 28.24 -16.53
CA ARG A 5 -5.76 27.24 -17.10
C ARG A 5 -5.63 26.05 -16.15
N CYS A 6 -5.42 24.86 -16.70
CA CYS A 6 -5.07 23.68 -15.90
C CYS A 6 -3.74 23.91 -15.15
N ALA A 7 -3.68 23.58 -13.87
CA ALA A 7 -2.48 23.77 -13.05
C ALA A 7 -1.34 22.77 -13.33
N VAL A 8 -1.61 21.69 -14.07
CA VAL A 8 -0.61 20.67 -14.43
C VAL A 8 0.36 21.25 -15.45
N THR A 9 1.68 21.21 -15.18
CA THR A 9 2.71 21.92 -15.96
C THR A 9 2.72 21.53 -17.43
N ASN A 10 2.33 20.30 -17.74
CA ASN A 10 2.32 19.75 -19.11
C ASN A 10 0.93 19.78 -19.78
N CYS A 11 -0.05 20.48 -19.20
CA CYS A 11 -1.41 20.56 -19.71
C CYS A 11 -1.69 21.95 -20.29
N LYS A 12 -1.88 22.02 -21.61
CA LYS A 12 -2.17 23.28 -22.34
C LYS A 12 -3.66 23.65 -22.37
N ILE A 13 -4.51 22.96 -21.59
CA ILE A 13 -5.96 23.17 -21.60
C ILE A 13 -6.31 24.45 -20.82
N THR A 14 -6.97 25.37 -21.52
CA THR A 14 -7.53 26.61 -20.98
C THR A 14 -9.05 26.62 -21.18
N ASN A 15 -9.77 27.54 -20.53
CA ASN A 15 -11.21 27.69 -20.75
C ASN A 15 -11.58 27.99 -22.21
N TYR A 16 -10.64 28.55 -22.99
CA TYR A 16 -10.80 28.85 -24.41
C TYR A 16 -10.51 27.65 -25.33
N ASN A 17 -9.60 26.75 -24.91
CA ASN A 17 -9.15 25.60 -25.71
C ASN A 17 -9.55 24.25 -25.08
N LYS A 18 -10.72 24.20 -24.42
CA LYS A 18 -11.22 22.98 -23.80
C LYS A 18 -11.99 22.13 -24.83
N PRO A 19 -11.67 20.83 -24.97
CA PRO A 19 -12.49 19.93 -25.78
C PRO A 19 -13.92 19.80 -25.22
N PRO A 20 -14.91 19.46 -26.06
CA PRO A 20 -16.27 19.19 -25.62
C PRO A 20 -16.30 18.15 -24.48
N GLY A 21 -16.95 18.47 -23.37
CA GLY A 21 -17.08 17.58 -22.20
C GLY A 21 -15.94 17.66 -21.17
N VAL A 22 -14.94 18.54 -21.36
CA VAL A 22 -13.90 18.78 -20.34
C VAL A 22 -14.34 19.87 -19.37
N VAL A 23 -14.34 19.55 -18.07
CA VAL A 23 -14.71 20.48 -16.98
C VAL A 23 -13.50 20.73 -16.08
N PHE A 24 -13.41 21.91 -15.49
CA PHE A 24 -12.38 22.26 -14.52
C PHE A 24 -12.87 22.00 -13.10
N HIS A 25 -12.12 21.20 -12.35
CA HIS A 25 -12.41 20.88 -10.95
C HIS A 25 -11.45 21.66 -10.05
N SER A 26 -12.01 22.24 -8.98
CA SER A 26 -11.22 22.88 -7.93
C SER A 26 -10.49 21.83 -7.10
N CYS A 27 -9.39 22.24 -6.47
CA CYS A 27 -8.69 21.39 -5.52
C CYS A 27 -9.56 21.03 -4.30
N PRO A 28 -9.32 19.88 -3.65
CA PRO A 28 -10.10 19.45 -2.50
C PRO A 28 -9.87 20.36 -1.28
N SER A 29 -10.92 20.50 -0.47
CA SER A 29 -10.90 21.31 0.76
C SER A 29 -10.28 20.59 1.95
N SER A 30 -10.37 19.25 2.01
CA SER A 30 -9.89 18.45 3.14
C SER A 30 -8.36 18.31 3.17
N LYS A 31 -7.77 18.46 4.37
CA LYS A 31 -6.31 18.39 4.58
C LYS A 31 -5.71 17.06 4.11
N GLU A 32 -6.39 15.96 4.39
CA GLU A 32 -5.96 14.61 3.99
C GLU A 32 -5.88 14.47 2.47
N MET A 33 -6.88 14.99 1.76
CA MET A 33 -6.93 14.87 0.31
C MET A 33 -5.95 15.82 -0.37
N ARG A 34 -5.70 17.00 0.22
CA ARG A 34 -4.61 17.89 -0.19
C ARG A 34 -3.25 17.20 -0.08
N ASN A 35 -2.99 16.45 0.99
CA ASN A 35 -1.75 15.68 1.13
C ASN A 35 -1.61 14.61 0.04
N LYS A 36 -2.69 13.88 -0.27
CA LYS A 36 -2.70 12.90 -1.38
C LYS A 36 -2.47 13.57 -2.74
N TRP A 37 -3.11 14.70 -3.00
CA TRP A 37 -2.89 15.48 -4.22
C TRP A 37 -1.48 16.06 -4.29
N LEU A 38 -0.93 16.55 -3.19
CA LEU A 38 0.46 17.03 -3.11
C LEU A 38 1.44 15.95 -3.52
N GLN A 39 1.29 14.73 -3.00
CA GLN A 39 2.19 13.62 -3.33
C GLN A 39 2.23 13.34 -4.83
N VAL A 40 1.07 13.39 -5.48
CA VAL A 40 0.95 13.11 -6.91
C VAL A 40 1.39 14.31 -7.77
N LEU A 41 1.09 15.53 -7.32
CA LEU A 41 1.35 16.78 -8.06
C LEU A 41 2.74 17.37 -7.79
N LYS A 42 3.50 16.89 -6.79
CA LYS A 42 4.81 17.42 -6.35
C LYS A 42 5.80 17.61 -7.49
N ASN A 43 5.79 16.70 -8.47
CA ASN A 43 6.70 16.72 -9.61
C ASN A 43 5.99 17.11 -10.93
N LYS A 44 4.72 17.56 -10.86
CA LYS A 44 3.81 17.74 -12.01
C LYS A 44 3.10 19.10 -12.05
N CYS A 45 3.26 19.91 -11.00
CA CYS A 45 2.80 21.29 -10.92
C CYS A 45 3.92 22.14 -10.33
N SER A 46 4.36 23.18 -11.04
CA SER A 46 5.43 24.07 -10.55
C SER A 46 4.92 25.07 -9.49
N MET A 47 3.61 25.35 -9.47
CA MET A 47 2.99 26.24 -8.48
C MET A 47 1.48 25.90 -8.37
N LEU A 48 1.06 25.32 -7.25
CA LEU A 48 -0.34 24.90 -7.04
C LEU A 48 -0.99 25.74 -5.96
N ASP A 49 -1.81 26.72 -6.36
CA ASP A 49 -2.64 27.51 -5.46
C ASP A 49 -3.94 26.76 -5.13
N TRP A 50 -4.07 26.20 -3.93
CA TRP A 50 -5.24 25.40 -3.53
C TRP A 50 -6.60 26.10 -3.70
N SER A 51 -6.64 27.44 -3.69
CA SER A 51 -7.86 28.25 -3.81
C SER A 51 -8.18 28.70 -5.24
N ARG A 52 -7.18 28.76 -6.13
CA ARG A 52 -7.33 29.33 -7.48
C ARG A 52 -7.02 28.33 -8.58
N SER A 53 -6.12 27.39 -8.33
CA SER A 53 -5.74 26.34 -9.27
C SER A 53 -6.89 25.38 -9.50
N LYS A 54 -7.13 25.09 -10.79
CA LYS A 54 -8.09 24.08 -11.22
C LYS A 54 -7.39 23.04 -12.07
N ILE A 55 -7.86 21.80 -11.99
CA ILE A 55 -7.37 20.69 -12.80
C ILE A 55 -8.51 20.25 -13.73
N CYS A 56 -8.21 20.05 -15.01
CA CYS A 56 -9.21 19.60 -15.96
C CYS A 56 -9.56 18.11 -15.78
N SER A 57 -10.80 17.73 -16.12
CA SER A 57 -11.32 16.37 -15.98
C SER A 57 -10.47 15.28 -16.69
N LYS A 58 -9.64 15.63 -17.68
CA LYS A 58 -8.72 14.69 -18.34
C LYS A 58 -7.69 14.05 -17.40
N HIS A 59 -7.38 14.68 -16.27
CA HIS A 59 -6.41 14.15 -15.32
C HIS A 59 -7.01 13.13 -14.35
N PHE A 60 -8.32 12.89 -14.41
CA PHE A 60 -9.02 11.97 -13.53
C PHE A 60 -9.55 10.77 -14.33
N GLU A 61 -9.47 9.58 -13.74
CA GLU A 61 -10.12 8.40 -14.31
C GLU A 61 -11.64 8.51 -14.23
N LYS A 62 -12.33 7.94 -15.24
CA LYS A 62 -13.80 7.93 -15.34
C LYS A 62 -14.49 7.37 -14.09
N LYS A 63 -13.84 6.45 -13.38
CA LYS A 63 -14.34 5.84 -12.13
C LYS A 63 -14.56 6.83 -10.98
N TYR A 64 -13.92 8.00 -11.03
CA TYR A 64 -14.04 9.05 -10.02
C TYR A 64 -15.11 10.09 -10.35
N PHE A 65 -15.83 9.92 -11.46
CA PHE A 65 -16.96 10.77 -11.81
C PHE A 65 -18.27 10.09 -11.43
N ASP A 66 -19.18 10.89 -10.89
CA ASP A 66 -20.52 10.44 -10.58
C ASP A 66 -21.45 10.56 -11.80
N SER A 67 -22.67 10.02 -11.73
CA SER A 67 -23.66 10.06 -12.84
C SER A 67 -23.97 11.47 -13.34
N GLN A 68 -23.74 12.50 -12.51
CA GLN A 68 -23.87 13.92 -12.86
C GLN A 68 -22.58 14.57 -13.39
N ARG A 69 -21.55 13.79 -13.75
CA ARG A 69 -20.21 14.27 -14.19
C ARG A 69 -19.50 15.17 -13.17
N LYS A 70 -19.90 15.12 -11.90
CA LYS A 70 -19.19 15.75 -10.79
C LYS A 70 -18.09 14.83 -10.28
N LEU A 71 -16.96 15.41 -9.93
CA LEU A 71 -15.82 14.70 -9.38
C LEU A 71 -16.10 14.33 -7.93
N ARG A 72 -15.93 13.06 -7.57
CA ARG A 72 -16.11 12.59 -6.18
C ARG A 72 -15.07 13.20 -5.25
N GLU A 73 -15.42 13.37 -3.98
CA GLU A 73 -14.54 14.00 -2.97
C GLU A 73 -13.23 13.23 -2.73
N ASN A 74 -13.23 11.92 -3.01
CA ASN A 74 -12.08 11.03 -2.92
C ASN A 74 -11.28 10.89 -4.23
N ALA A 75 -11.56 11.71 -5.24
CA ALA A 75 -10.89 11.62 -6.52
C ALA A 75 -9.47 12.18 -6.48
N ILE A 76 -8.50 11.40 -6.95
CA ILE A 76 -7.12 11.84 -7.19
C ILE A 76 -6.87 11.96 -8.70
N PRO A 77 -6.11 12.96 -9.16
CA PRO A 77 -5.67 13.00 -10.55
C PRO A 77 -4.64 11.89 -10.76
N THR A 78 -4.97 10.87 -11.56
CA THR A 78 -4.08 9.72 -11.84
C THR A 78 -3.52 9.73 -13.26
N ILE A 79 -4.07 10.56 -14.15
CA ILE A 79 -3.71 10.57 -15.57
C ILE A 79 -2.84 11.79 -15.86
N PHE A 80 -1.54 11.59 -16.07
CA PHE A 80 -0.62 12.63 -16.53
C PHE A 80 -0.03 12.21 -17.88
N THR A 81 -0.51 12.81 -18.96
CA THR A 81 0.07 12.58 -20.29
C THR A 81 1.38 13.37 -20.40
N PHE A 82 2.50 12.70 -20.22
CA PHE A 82 3.80 13.23 -20.60
C PHE A 82 3.85 13.25 -22.13
N SER A 83 3.71 14.43 -22.74
CA SER A 83 4.20 14.62 -24.10
C SER A 83 5.71 14.73 -24.05
N SER A 84 6.40 13.62 -23.78
CA SER A 84 7.58 13.32 -24.58
C SER A 84 7.05 12.95 -25.96
N ASN A 85 7.70 13.38 -27.03
CA ASN A 85 7.38 12.94 -28.39
C ASN A 85 7.75 11.45 -28.61
N SER A 86 7.24 10.57 -27.75
CA SER A 86 7.05 9.15 -28.03
C SER A 86 5.54 8.96 -28.18
N LYS A 87 5.12 8.66 -29.42
CA LYS A 87 3.73 8.39 -29.76
C LYS A 87 3.21 7.22 -28.92
N MET A 88 2.62 7.50 -27.76
CA MET A 88 1.83 6.54 -27.00
C MET A 88 0.38 6.71 -27.45
N SER A 89 0.08 6.17 -28.63
CA SER A 89 -1.29 6.00 -29.09
C SER A 89 -1.99 5.05 -28.13
N LYS A 90 -3.03 5.54 -27.46
CA LYS A 90 -4.11 4.68 -26.97
C LYS A 90 -4.86 4.17 -28.19
N THR A 91 -4.37 3.09 -28.75
CA THR A 91 -5.15 2.18 -29.60
C THR A 91 -5.41 0.94 -28.78
N ASP A 92 -6.65 0.48 -28.73
CA ASP A 92 -7.01 -0.90 -28.39
C ASP A 92 -6.49 -1.89 -29.46
N SER A 93 -5.23 -1.71 -29.87
CA SER A 93 -4.48 -2.65 -30.69
C SER A 93 -3.62 -3.48 -29.73
N PRO A 94 -3.49 -4.80 -29.92
CA PRO A 94 -2.61 -5.62 -29.10
C PRO A 94 -1.24 -4.97 -29.10
N ILE A 95 -0.73 -4.57 -27.93
CA ILE A 95 0.69 -4.30 -27.76
C ILE A 95 1.37 -5.52 -28.37
N GLU A 96 2.15 -5.35 -29.43
CA GLU A 96 3.08 -6.41 -29.85
C GLU A 96 4.04 -6.58 -28.69
N ARG A 97 3.63 -7.42 -27.74
CA ARG A 97 4.47 -7.93 -26.68
C ARG A 97 5.71 -8.39 -27.39
N THR A 98 6.85 -7.82 -27.02
CA THR A 98 8.12 -8.25 -27.58
C THR A 98 8.21 -9.77 -27.38
N LYS A 99 8.99 -10.46 -28.21
CA LYS A 99 9.18 -11.92 -28.04
C LYS A 99 9.53 -12.25 -26.58
N VAL A 100 10.28 -11.37 -25.91
CA VAL A 100 10.63 -11.43 -24.50
C VAL A 100 9.39 -11.34 -23.59
N ASP A 101 8.53 -10.34 -23.76
CA ASP A 101 7.32 -10.18 -22.94
C ASP A 101 6.36 -11.38 -23.04
N ARG A 102 6.25 -11.96 -24.25
CA ARG A 102 5.43 -13.18 -24.46
C ARG A 102 6.02 -14.39 -23.75
N LEU A 103 7.34 -14.51 -23.69
CA LEU A 103 8.03 -15.58 -22.97
C LEU A 103 7.89 -15.40 -21.46
N LEU A 104 8.16 -14.20 -20.95
CA LEU A 104 8.01 -13.86 -19.53
C LEU A 104 6.57 -14.11 -19.04
N SER A 105 5.57 -13.78 -19.86
CA SER A 105 4.15 -14.01 -19.53
C SER A 105 3.75 -15.49 -19.42
N ARG A 106 4.53 -16.40 -20.02
CA ARG A 106 4.26 -17.85 -20.00
C ARG A 106 4.97 -18.57 -18.85
N MET A 107 5.95 -17.94 -18.23
CA MET A 107 6.72 -18.53 -17.14
C MET A 107 5.99 -18.37 -15.82
N ASN A 108 5.98 -19.42 -15.01
CA ASN A 108 5.54 -19.30 -13.62
C ASN A 108 6.65 -18.66 -12.74
N GLN A 109 6.30 -18.32 -11.51
CA GLN A 109 7.21 -17.61 -10.60
C GLN A 109 8.51 -18.39 -10.30
N ALA A 110 8.42 -19.72 -10.17
CA ALA A 110 9.58 -20.56 -9.88
C ALA A 110 10.53 -20.67 -11.08
N GLN A 111 9.96 -20.85 -12.29
CA GLN A 111 10.70 -20.88 -13.54
C GLN A 111 11.41 -19.55 -13.80
N LEU A 112 10.71 -18.42 -13.59
CA LEU A 112 11.28 -17.09 -13.75
C LEU A 112 12.41 -16.84 -12.75
N SER A 113 12.23 -17.21 -11.48
CA SER A 113 13.27 -17.06 -10.46
C SER A 113 14.51 -17.91 -10.77
N SER A 114 14.32 -19.14 -11.24
CA SER A 114 15.41 -20.03 -11.65
C SER A 114 16.16 -19.46 -12.84
N ASP A 115 15.45 -18.99 -13.86
CA ASP A 115 16.05 -18.40 -15.06
C ASP A 115 16.85 -17.12 -14.75
N ILE A 116 16.31 -16.24 -13.89
CA ILE A 116 17.03 -15.04 -13.42
C ILE A 116 18.31 -15.44 -12.69
N LYS A 117 18.26 -16.42 -11.77
CA LYS A 117 19.45 -16.90 -11.04
C LYS A 117 20.48 -17.50 -11.99
N ASN A 118 20.05 -18.35 -12.92
CA ASN A 118 20.93 -18.97 -13.90
C ASN A 118 21.58 -17.94 -14.81
N THR A 119 20.83 -16.92 -15.22
CA THR A 119 21.33 -15.81 -16.04
C THR A 119 22.32 -14.96 -15.25
N PHE A 120 22.00 -14.61 -14.00
CA PHE A 120 22.87 -13.82 -13.13
C PHE A 120 24.23 -14.51 -12.90
N ASN A 121 24.24 -15.83 -12.72
CA ASN A 121 25.47 -16.61 -12.57
C ASN A 121 26.36 -16.62 -13.82
N LYS A 122 25.79 -16.34 -15.00
CA LYS A 122 26.53 -16.25 -16.27
C LYS A 122 27.06 -14.84 -16.54
N ILE A 123 26.58 -13.82 -15.82
CA ILE A 123 27.04 -12.44 -15.99
C ILE A 123 28.45 -12.31 -15.39
N LYS A 124 29.44 -12.08 -16.25
CA LYS A 124 30.82 -11.83 -15.85
C LYS A 124 31.03 -10.36 -15.46
N VAL A 125 31.98 -10.13 -14.57
CA VAL A 125 32.43 -8.78 -14.24
C VAL A 125 33.09 -8.16 -15.48
N PRO A 126 32.73 -6.93 -15.87
CA PRO A 126 33.42 -6.22 -16.94
C PRO A 126 34.92 -6.07 -16.65
N SER A 127 35.76 -6.19 -17.66
CA SER A 127 37.21 -5.98 -17.52
C SER A 127 37.50 -4.53 -17.09
N ASN A 128 38.50 -4.33 -16.24
CA ASN A 128 38.92 -3.01 -15.74
C ASN A 128 37.82 -2.22 -15.01
N LEU A 129 36.84 -2.90 -14.40
CA LEU A 129 35.72 -2.27 -13.71
C LEU A 129 36.16 -1.25 -12.65
N ASP A 130 37.26 -1.52 -11.95
CA ASP A 130 37.80 -0.65 -10.90
C ASP A 130 38.21 0.74 -11.44
N ILE A 131 38.60 0.83 -12.70
CA ILE A 131 38.97 2.11 -13.35
C ILE A 131 37.73 2.98 -13.60
N PHE A 132 36.57 2.34 -13.73
CA PHE A 132 35.29 2.97 -14.06
C PHE A 132 34.46 3.32 -12.83
N ILE A 133 34.80 2.81 -11.65
CA ILE A 133 34.09 3.06 -10.40
C ILE A 133 34.80 4.16 -9.59
N THR A 134 34.04 5.11 -9.07
CA THR A 134 34.51 6.13 -8.11
C THR A 134 34.41 5.61 -6.68
N ASP A 135 35.13 6.22 -5.74
CA ASP A 135 35.09 5.87 -4.30
C ASP A 135 33.67 5.85 -3.71
N ASP A 136 32.76 6.67 -4.24
CA ASP A 136 31.33 6.69 -3.91
C ASP A 136 30.51 5.50 -4.48
N LEU A 137 31.15 4.46 -5.02
CA LEU A 137 30.49 3.31 -5.67
C LEU A 137 29.53 3.74 -6.80
N LYS A 138 29.95 4.70 -7.62
CA LYS A 138 29.24 5.16 -8.83
C LYS A 138 30.13 4.94 -10.05
N CYS A 139 29.51 4.68 -11.20
CA CYS A 139 30.26 4.67 -12.46
C CYS A 139 30.58 6.10 -12.89
N LYS A 140 31.79 6.32 -13.43
CA LYS A 140 32.15 7.57 -14.11
C LYS A 140 31.26 7.78 -15.34
N PRO A 141 30.91 9.02 -15.72
CA PRO A 141 30.02 9.29 -16.85
C PRO A 141 30.53 8.71 -18.19
N ASP A 142 31.86 8.63 -18.37
CA ASP A 142 32.50 8.08 -19.58
C ASP A 142 32.67 6.55 -19.53
N SER A 143 32.15 5.88 -18.50
CA SER A 143 32.30 4.42 -18.37
C SER A 143 31.45 3.67 -19.41
N PRO A 144 31.91 2.51 -19.89
CA PRO A 144 31.12 1.66 -20.77
C PRO A 144 29.74 1.34 -20.19
N ILE A 145 28.75 1.14 -21.06
CA ILE A 145 27.37 0.84 -20.67
C ILE A 145 27.33 -0.48 -19.88
N GLU A 146 28.20 -1.43 -20.22
CA GLU A 146 28.36 -2.72 -19.55
C GLU A 146 28.73 -2.55 -18.07
N ALA A 147 29.62 -1.61 -17.73
CA ALA A 147 29.99 -1.30 -16.36
C ALA A 147 28.81 -0.71 -15.57
N HIS A 148 28.07 0.22 -16.18
CA HIS A 148 26.87 0.81 -15.60
C HIS A 148 25.78 -0.22 -15.33
N LEU A 149 25.48 -1.07 -16.32
CA LEU A 149 24.49 -2.13 -16.22
C LEU A 149 24.88 -3.16 -15.16
N TRP A 150 26.14 -3.59 -15.13
CA TRP A 150 26.63 -4.53 -14.12
C TRP A 150 26.48 -3.97 -12.69
N LEU A 151 26.87 -2.71 -12.47
CA LEU A 151 26.75 -2.08 -11.15
C LEU A 151 25.28 -1.93 -10.73
N LEU A 152 24.40 -1.57 -11.67
CA LEU A 152 22.96 -1.50 -11.41
C LEU A 152 22.38 -2.87 -11.05
N ILE A 153 22.76 -3.91 -11.79
CA ILE A 153 22.36 -5.30 -11.52
C ILE A 153 22.83 -5.73 -10.12
N LYS A 154 24.07 -5.42 -9.73
CA LYS A 154 24.58 -5.73 -8.37
C LYS A 154 23.88 -4.96 -7.26
N LYS A 155 23.59 -3.66 -7.48
CA LYS A 155 22.81 -2.87 -6.52
C LYS A 155 21.40 -3.44 -6.36
N GLN A 156 20.76 -3.80 -7.46
CA GLN A 156 19.43 -4.41 -7.43
C GLN A 156 19.43 -5.75 -6.71
N ASP A 157 20.44 -6.61 -6.93
CA ASP A 157 20.58 -7.89 -6.26
C ASP A 157 20.76 -7.73 -4.74
N TYR A 158 21.62 -6.79 -4.32
CA TYR A 158 21.79 -6.46 -2.90
C TYR A 158 20.47 -5.99 -2.26
N LEU A 159 19.75 -5.06 -2.90
CA LEU A 159 18.46 -4.56 -2.40
C LEU A 159 17.41 -5.68 -2.34
N ASN A 160 17.37 -6.56 -3.35
CA ASN A 160 16.48 -7.74 -3.35
C ASN A 160 16.80 -8.70 -2.21
N GLY A 161 18.08 -8.95 -1.94
CA GLY A 161 18.54 -9.78 -0.82
C GLY A 161 18.17 -9.19 0.54
N MET A 162 18.35 -7.87 0.70
CA MET A 162 17.95 -7.14 1.90
C MET A 162 16.43 -7.20 2.12
N LEU A 163 15.64 -6.96 1.06
CA LEU A 163 14.18 -7.06 1.10
C LEU A 163 13.72 -8.48 1.46
N THR A 164 14.33 -9.50 0.85
CA THR A 164 14.02 -10.91 1.13
C THR A 164 14.28 -11.25 2.60
N SER A 165 15.41 -10.79 3.14
CA SER A 165 15.76 -10.99 4.54
C SER A 165 14.78 -10.28 5.48
N GLN A 166 14.35 -9.08 5.12
CA GLN A 166 13.35 -8.33 5.91
C GLN A 166 11.98 -8.99 5.86
N LEU A 167 11.55 -9.50 4.70
CA LEU A 167 10.30 -10.24 4.57
C LEU A 167 10.32 -11.52 5.40
N ALA A 168 11.45 -12.24 5.45
CA ALA A 168 11.59 -13.43 6.28
C ALA A 168 11.47 -13.11 7.79
N ARG A 169 12.09 -12.01 8.26
CA ARG A 169 11.94 -11.53 9.64
C ARG A 169 10.49 -11.16 9.96
N ASN A 170 9.85 -10.39 9.09
CA ASN A 170 8.45 -9.99 9.28
C ASN A 170 7.52 -11.20 9.31
N LYS A 171 7.74 -12.20 8.44
CA LYS A 171 6.97 -13.46 8.44
C LYS A 171 7.09 -14.18 9.79
N LYS A 172 8.31 -14.31 10.32
CA LYS A 172 8.56 -14.93 11.62
C LYS A 172 7.87 -14.17 12.76
N GLN A 173 7.89 -12.83 12.72
CA GLN A 173 7.18 -12.00 13.71
C GLN A 173 5.67 -12.24 13.66
N VAL A 174 5.08 -12.33 12.47
CA VAL A 174 3.65 -12.63 12.30
C VAL A 174 3.32 -14.02 12.84
N GLU A 175 4.15 -15.03 12.59
CA GLU A 175 3.98 -16.37 13.16
C GLU A 175 4.02 -16.36 14.69
N THR A 176 4.95 -15.63 15.30
CA THR A 176 5.01 -15.46 16.77
C THR A 176 3.74 -14.77 17.30
N LEU A 177 3.28 -13.70 16.64
CA LEU A 177 2.06 -13.01 17.06
C LEU A 177 0.84 -13.91 17.00
N HIS A 178 0.70 -14.75 15.97
CA HIS A 178 -0.38 -15.73 15.90
C HIS A 178 -0.32 -16.74 17.06
N LYS A 179 0.86 -17.27 17.37
CA LYS A 179 1.04 -18.19 18.50
C LYS A 179 0.61 -17.55 19.82
N ASN A 180 1.04 -16.32 20.07
CA ASN A 180 0.67 -15.58 21.27
C ASN A 180 -0.85 -15.32 21.34
N LEU A 181 -1.49 -15.01 20.21
CA LEU A 181 -2.94 -14.83 20.16
C LEU A 181 -3.69 -16.13 20.49
N ASP A 182 -3.21 -17.26 20.00
CA ASP A 182 -3.79 -18.56 20.31
C ASP A 182 -3.60 -18.93 21.79
N GLU A 183 -2.44 -18.66 22.37
CA GLU A 183 -2.17 -18.84 23.81
C GLU A 183 -3.07 -17.95 24.69
N ILE A 184 -3.27 -16.68 24.30
CA ILE A 184 -4.22 -15.79 24.99
C ILE A 184 -5.65 -16.34 24.89
N ARG A 185 -6.04 -16.87 23.72
CA ARG A 185 -7.37 -17.44 23.51
C ARG A 185 -7.59 -18.68 24.36
N THR A 186 -6.60 -19.57 24.51
CA THR A 186 -6.71 -20.74 25.39
C THR A 186 -6.80 -20.32 26.85
N HIS A 187 -5.91 -19.44 27.32
CA HIS A 187 -5.95 -18.92 28.68
C HIS A 187 -7.29 -18.25 28.99
N LYS A 188 -7.85 -17.49 28.04
CA LYS A 188 -9.18 -16.88 28.19
C LYS A 188 -10.26 -17.94 28.43
N LYS A 189 -10.28 -19.02 27.65
CA LYS A 189 -11.24 -20.12 27.83
C LYS A 189 -11.10 -20.78 29.20
N ASP A 190 -9.87 -21.01 29.65
CA ASP A 190 -9.62 -21.61 30.97
C ASP A 190 -10.11 -20.68 32.09
N THR A 191 -9.88 -19.37 31.97
CA THR A 191 -10.41 -18.38 32.93
C THR A 191 -11.93 -18.32 32.93
N GLU A 192 -12.58 -18.39 31.76
CA GLU A 192 -14.04 -18.45 31.65
C GLU A 192 -14.61 -19.70 32.34
N GLN A 193 -14.00 -20.86 32.09
CA GLN A 193 -14.35 -22.13 32.73
C GLN A 193 -14.19 -22.06 34.27
N ASN A 194 -13.10 -21.46 34.74
CA ASN A 194 -12.85 -21.27 36.17
C ASN A 194 -13.89 -20.33 36.80
N ILE A 195 -14.22 -19.23 36.12
CA ILE A 195 -15.26 -18.30 36.57
C ILE A 195 -16.61 -19.02 36.69
N ASP A 196 -16.98 -19.85 35.72
CA ASP A 196 -18.26 -20.58 35.77
C ASP A 196 -18.28 -21.62 36.89
N THR A 197 -17.14 -22.26 37.17
CA THR A 197 -16.97 -23.16 38.32
C THR A 197 -17.15 -22.40 39.64
N LEU A 198 -16.55 -21.22 39.77
CA LEU A 198 -16.70 -20.38 40.97
C LEU A 198 -18.14 -19.89 41.14
N LYS A 199 -18.83 -19.48 40.07
CA LYS A 199 -20.25 -19.11 40.12
C LYS A 199 -21.11 -20.26 40.64
N TYR A 200 -20.84 -21.49 40.19
CA TYR A 200 -21.55 -22.67 40.68
C TYR A 200 -21.32 -22.89 42.18
N ILE A 201 -20.07 -22.80 42.66
CA ILE A 201 -19.74 -22.93 44.08
C ILE A 201 -20.46 -21.86 44.91
N VAL A 202 -20.43 -20.60 44.46
CA VAL A 202 -21.13 -19.49 45.14
C VAL A 202 -22.63 -19.79 45.26
N LYS A 203 -23.26 -20.30 44.20
CA LYS A 203 -24.68 -20.66 44.23
C LYS A 203 -24.96 -21.74 45.28
N CYS A 204 -24.15 -22.80 45.33
CA CYS A 204 -24.30 -23.85 46.35
C CYS A 204 -24.14 -23.31 47.77
N LEU A 205 -23.19 -22.39 47.99
CA LEU A 205 -22.99 -21.76 49.30
C LEU A 205 -24.16 -20.84 49.69
N GLN A 206 -24.73 -20.10 48.74
CA GLN A 206 -25.91 -19.27 48.96
C GLN A 206 -27.13 -20.11 49.35
N GLU A 207 -27.36 -21.25 48.68
CA GLU A 207 -28.43 -22.19 49.04
C GLU A 207 -28.23 -22.73 50.46
N LYS A 208 -26.99 -23.12 50.83
CA LYS A 208 -26.67 -23.57 52.19
C LYS A 208 -26.87 -22.48 53.24
N HIS A 209 -26.47 -21.24 52.93
CA HIS A 209 -26.67 -20.11 53.83
C HIS A 209 -28.15 -19.88 54.12
N ALA A 210 -28.99 -19.85 53.07
CA ALA A 210 -30.44 -19.68 53.23
C ALA A 210 -31.05 -20.77 54.12
N THR A 211 -30.64 -22.04 53.94
CA THR A 211 -31.13 -23.13 54.81
C THR A 211 -30.70 -22.98 56.27
N LEU A 212 -29.52 -22.43 56.52
CA LEU A 212 -29.06 -22.17 57.89
C LEU A 212 -29.81 -21.00 58.52
N GLU A 213 -30.09 -19.94 57.77
CA GLU A 213 -30.91 -18.82 58.24
C GLU A 213 -32.32 -19.27 58.65
N GLU A 214 -32.96 -20.12 57.83
CA GLU A 214 -34.27 -20.70 58.15
C GLU A 214 -34.21 -21.54 59.44
N GLN A 215 -33.17 -22.36 59.61
CA GLN A 215 -32.98 -23.15 60.83
C GLN A 215 -32.80 -22.27 62.08
N ILE A 216 -32.02 -21.18 61.97
CA ILE A 216 -31.81 -20.23 63.07
C ILE A 216 -33.12 -19.54 63.45
N GLU A 217 -33.92 -19.14 62.46
CA GLU A 217 -35.24 -18.51 62.70
C GLU A 217 -36.18 -19.45 63.44
N ILE A 218 -36.24 -20.73 63.03
CA ILE A 218 -37.03 -21.77 63.70
C ILE A 218 -36.57 -21.95 65.16
N LEU A 219 -35.26 -22.11 65.39
CA LEU A 219 -34.72 -22.30 66.74
C LEU A 219 -35.01 -21.09 67.65
N SER A 220 -34.85 -19.87 67.14
CA SER A 220 -35.14 -18.64 67.87
C SER A 220 -36.63 -18.52 68.24
N ALA A 221 -37.53 -18.99 67.36
CA ALA A 221 -38.97 -19.03 67.63
C ALA A 221 -39.36 -20.10 68.68
N VAL A 222 -38.58 -21.17 68.81
CA VAL A 222 -38.79 -22.21 69.84
C VAL A 222 -38.29 -21.72 71.20
N GLU A 223 -37.12 -21.09 71.29
CA GLU A 223 -36.57 -20.58 72.55
C GLU A 223 -37.39 -19.43 73.18
N SER A 224 -38.18 -18.73 72.38
CA SER A 224 -39.02 -17.60 72.83
C SER A 224 -40.41 -18.01 73.36
N ARG A 225 -40.74 -19.30 73.38
CA ARG A 225 -41.98 -19.87 73.93
C ARG A 225 -41.77 -20.50 75.30
#